data_AF-A0A0P0VML2-F1
#
_entry.id   AF-A0A0P0VML2-F1
#
_cell.length_a   1.000
_cell.length_b   1.000
_cell.length_c   1.000
_cell.angle_alpha   90.00
_cell.angle_beta   90.00
_cell.angle_gamma   90.00
#
_symmetry.space_group_name_H-M   'P 1'
#
loop_
_entity.id
_entity.type
_entity.pdbx_description
1 polymer ?
#
loop_
_entity_poly.entity_id
_entity_poly.type
_entity_poly.pdbx_seq_one_letter_code
_entity_poly.pdbx_strand_id
1 'polypeptide(L)'
;QWIFGFVAFFFPRASPSVRKGVLPWHILFGLFVYILALATAELGFLEKLTFLQSSGLDKYGAEAFLVNFTALIVVLFGASVVVAAVSPARVEEPHEYAPIPES
;
A
#
# COMPACT_ATOMS: atom_id res chain seq x y z
N GLN A 1 -10.94 3.66 -7.86
CA GLN A 1 -9.67 4.24 -7.38
C GLN A 1 -9.06 5.19 -8.41
N TRP A 2 -8.49 4.70 -9.52
CA TRP A 2 -7.76 5.56 -10.47
C TRP A 2 -8.59 6.72 -11.06
N ILE A 3 -9.76 6.46 -11.65
CA ILE A 3 -10.62 7.49 -12.27
C ILE A 3 -11.15 8.50 -11.23
N PHE A 4 -11.62 8.03 -10.07
CA PHE A 4 -12.11 8.90 -8.99
C PHE A 4 -11.00 9.78 -8.40
N GLY A 5 -9.80 9.25 -8.21
CA GLY A 5 -8.64 10.03 -7.76
C GLY A 5 -8.23 11.08 -8.79
N PHE A 6 -8.22 10.70 -10.07
CA PHE A 6 -7.91 11.61 -11.17
C PHE A 6 -8.90 12.78 -11.26
N VAL A 7 -10.20 12.51 -11.17
CA VAL A 7 -11.24 13.56 -11.25
C VAL A 7 -11.27 14.44 -10.00
N ALA A 8 -11.10 13.85 -8.81
CA ALA A 8 -11.16 14.59 -7.56
C ALA A 8 -9.93 15.49 -7.33
N PHE A 9 -8.73 15.05 -7.75
CA PHE A 9 -7.48 15.74 -7.42
C PHE A 9 -6.74 16.34 -8.62
N PHE A 10 -6.92 15.82 -9.84
CA PHE A 10 -6.17 16.24 -11.02
C PHE A 10 -6.98 17.18 -11.94
N PHE A 11 -8.14 16.75 -12.49
CA PHE A 11 -8.93 17.56 -13.43
C PHE A 11 -10.41 17.11 -13.46
N PRO A 12 -11.42 17.98 -13.26
CA PRO A 12 -11.47 19.44 -13.23
C PRO A 12 -11.14 20.08 -11.86
N ARG A 13 -10.49 19.33 -10.95
CA ARG A 13 -10.21 19.73 -9.56
C ARG A 13 -11.50 20.03 -8.80
N ALA A 14 -12.06 19.00 -8.17
CA ALA A 14 -13.28 19.14 -7.38
C ALA A 14 -13.14 20.21 -6.27
N SER A 15 -14.27 20.81 -5.88
CA SER A 15 -14.31 21.83 -4.84
C SER A 15 -13.67 21.33 -3.52
N PRO A 16 -13.11 22.22 -2.69
CA PRO A 16 -12.45 21.83 -1.45
C PRO A 16 -13.35 21.00 -0.51
N SER A 17 -14.67 21.24 -0.50
CA SER A 17 -15.64 20.49 0.29
C SER A 17 -15.79 19.05 -0.21
N VAL A 18 -15.89 18.85 -1.53
CA VAL A 18 -15.99 17.52 -2.14
C VAL A 18 -14.71 16.71 -1.94
N ARG A 19 -13.53 17.35 -2.09
CA ARG A 19 -12.24 16.70 -1.85
C ARG A 19 -12.10 16.22 -0.40
N LYS A 20 -12.51 17.02 0.58
CA LYS A 20 -12.49 16.63 2.01
C LYS A 20 -13.40 15.44 2.31
N GLY A 21 -14.58 15.37 1.67
CA GLY A 21 -15.51 14.24 1.83
C GLY A 21 -15.03 12.94 1.17
N VAL A 22 -14.42 13.02 -0.02
CA VAL A 22 -13.98 11.84 -0.80
C VAL A 22 -12.63 11.30 -0.35
N LEU A 23 -11.74 12.13 0.20
CA LEU A 23 -10.41 11.73 0.65
C LEU A 23 -10.38 10.51 1.59
N PRO A 24 -11.17 10.44 2.69
CA PRO A 24 -11.14 9.27 3.57
C PRO A 24 -11.62 7.99 2.86
N TRP A 25 -12.63 8.09 1.99
CA TRP A 25 -13.13 6.96 1.20
C TRP A 25 -12.12 6.49 0.15
N HIS A 26 -11.42 7.42 -0.49
CA HIS A 26 -10.39 7.11 -1.47
C HIS A 26 -9.21 6.37 -0.82
N ILE A 27 -8.75 6.82 0.35
CA ILE A 27 -7.69 6.15 1.12
C ILE A 27 -8.14 4.75 1.55
N LEU A 28 -9.34 4.63 2.15
CA LEU A 28 -9.87 3.35 2.61
C LEU A 28 -9.93 2.31 1.48
N PHE A 29 -10.53 2.71 0.36
CA PHE A 29 -10.79 1.80 -0.75
C PHE A 29 -9.51 1.56 -1.57
N GLY A 30 -8.58 2.51 -1.61
CA GLY A 30 -7.22 2.32 -2.13
C GLY A 30 -6.44 1.27 -1.34
N LEU A 31 -6.43 1.38 -0.01
CA LEU A 31 -5.78 0.42 0.88
C LEU A 31 -6.45 -0.95 0.81
N PHE A 32 -7.77 -1.00 0.72
CA PHE A 32 -8.52 -2.24 0.54
C PHE A 32 -8.12 -2.99 -0.74
N VAL A 33 -8.10 -2.30 -1.88
CA VAL A 33 -7.66 -2.89 -3.16
C VAL A 33 -6.20 -3.33 -3.11
N TYR A 34 -5.34 -2.57 -2.43
CA TYR A 34 -3.94 -2.94 -2.23
C TYR A 34 -3.78 -4.24 -1.44
N ILE A 35 -4.50 -4.39 -0.31
CA ILE A 35 -4.49 -5.62 0.50
C ILE A 35 -5.04 -6.80 -0.30
N LEU A 36 -6.11 -6.61 -1.07
CA LEU A 36 -6.63 -7.66 -1.96
C LEU A 36 -5.61 -8.08 -3.03
N ALA A 37 -4.85 -7.14 -3.59
CA ALA A 37 -3.81 -7.45 -4.56
C ALA A 37 -2.66 -8.25 -3.92
N LEU A 38 -2.25 -7.92 -2.69
CA LEU A 38 -1.28 -8.70 -1.93
C LEU A 38 -1.79 -10.12 -1.66
N ALA A 39 -3.01 -10.26 -1.16
CA ALA A 39 -3.62 -11.58 -0.92
C ALA A 39 -3.73 -12.40 -2.22
N THR A 40 -4.05 -11.75 -3.34
CA THR A 40 -4.11 -12.41 -4.66
C THR A 40 -2.72 -12.89 -5.10
N ALA A 41 -1.67 -12.08 -4.89
CA ALA A 41 -0.30 -12.47 -5.18
C ALA A 41 0.15 -13.68 -4.33
N GLU A 42 -0.18 -13.67 -3.03
CA GLU A 42 0.06 -14.80 -2.12
C GLU A 42 -0.65 -16.08 -2.58
N LEU A 43 -1.93 -15.98 -2.97
CA LEU A 43 -2.67 -17.11 -3.56
C LEU A 43 -1.98 -17.65 -4.82
N GLY A 44 -1.49 -16.78 -5.70
CA GLY A 44 -0.74 -17.19 -6.90
C GLY A 44 0.57 -17.92 -6.56
N PHE A 45 1.29 -17.49 -5.53
CA PHE A 45 2.47 -18.21 -5.05
C PHE A 45 2.10 -19.59 -4.48
N LEU A 46 1.02 -19.68 -3.70
CA LEU A 46 0.53 -20.96 -3.18
C LEU A 46 0.10 -21.91 -4.31
N GLU A 47 -0.63 -21.41 -5.30
CA GLU A 47 -1.04 -22.20 -6.47
C GLU A 47 0.19 -22.73 -7.23
N LYS A 48 1.20 -21.88 -7.46
CA LYS A 48 2.47 -22.31 -8.08
C LYS A 48 3.17 -23.39 -7.25
N LEU A 49 3.24 -23.24 -5.92
CA LEU A 49 3.84 -24.23 -5.03
C LEU A 49 3.08 -25.56 -5.05
N THR A 50 1.74 -25.52 -5.03
CA THR A 50 0.90 -26.72 -5.14
C THR A 50 1.12 -27.42 -6.48
N PHE A 51 1.23 -26.68 -7.59
CA PHE A 51 1.57 -27.26 -8.88
C PHE A 51 2.94 -27.94 -8.88
N LEU A 52 3.98 -27.27 -8.36
CA LEU A 52 5.34 -27.83 -8.30
C LEU A 52 5.39 -29.11 -7.44
N GLN A 53 4.66 -29.14 -6.32
CA GLN A 53 4.53 -30.34 -5.49
C GLN A 53 3.78 -31.46 -6.23
N SER A 54 2.70 -31.13 -6.94
CA SER A 54 1.89 -32.10 -7.70
C SER A 54 2.63 -32.66 -8.92
N SER A 55 3.56 -31.91 -9.51
CA SER A 55 4.39 -32.35 -10.64
C SER A 55 5.57 -33.23 -10.23
N GLY A 56 5.68 -33.61 -8.95
CA GLY A 56 6.75 -34.47 -8.43
C GLY A 56 8.09 -33.74 -8.26
N LEU A 57 8.09 -32.40 -8.24
CA LEU A 57 9.29 -31.64 -7.92
C LEU A 57 9.60 -31.80 -6.42
N ASP A 58 10.88 -31.95 -6.08
CA ASP A 58 11.29 -32.10 -4.69
C ASP A 58 10.81 -30.91 -3.84
N LYS A 59 10.22 -31.20 -2.67
CA LYS A 59 9.67 -30.21 -1.76
C LYS A 59 10.76 -29.27 -1.21
N TYR A 60 12.02 -29.70 -1.30
CA TYR A 60 13.23 -28.95 -0.96
C TYR A 60 14.05 -28.53 -2.20
N GLY A 61 13.44 -28.54 -3.39
CA GLY A 61 14.05 -28.03 -4.61
C GLY A 61 14.28 -26.52 -4.55
N ALA A 62 15.32 -26.04 -5.24
CA ALA A 62 15.66 -24.63 -5.30
C ALA A 62 14.48 -23.74 -5.76
N GLU A 63 13.63 -24.25 -6.65
CA GLU A 63 12.44 -23.54 -7.13
C GLU A 63 11.40 -23.28 -6.02
N ALA A 64 11.14 -24.27 -5.15
CA ALA A 64 10.20 -24.11 -4.04
C ALA A 64 10.72 -23.10 -3.00
N PHE A 65 12.02 -23.12 -2.72
CA PHE A 65 12.66 -22.13 -1.84
C PHE A 65 12.61 -20.71 -2.43
N LEU A 66 12.84 -20.55 -3.73
CA LEU A 66 12.75 -19.26 -4.40
C LEU A 66 11.33 -18.68 -4.34
N VAL A 67 10.31 -19.50 -4.59
CA VAL A 67 8.91 -19.05 -4.51
C VAL A 67 8.53 -18.66 -3.08
N ASN A 68 8.91 -19.47 -2.07
CA ASN A 68 8.68 -19.13 -0.66
C ASN A 68 9.39 -17.84 -0.24
N PHE A 69 10.66 -17.67 -0.61
CA PHE A 69 11.42 -16.46 -0.28
C PHE A 69 10.83 -15.21 -0.94
N THR A 70 10.40 -15.33 -2.21
CA THR A 70 9.71 -14.25 -2.92
C THR A 70 8.39 -13.90 -2.24
N ALA A 71 7.59 -14.89 -1.86
CA ALA A 71 6.34 -14.68 -1.14
C ALA A 71 6.57 -13.94 0.19
N LEU A 72 7.59 -14.33 0.97
CA LEU A 72 7.95 -13.63 2.20
C LEU A 72 8.38 -12.18 1.97
N ILE A 73 9.18 -11.91 0.94
CA ILE A 73 9.56 -10.53 0.58
C ILE A 73 8.33 -9.71 0.22
N VAL A 74 7.40 -10.26 -0.57
CA VAL A 74 6.17 -9.58 -0.97
C VAL A 74 5.30 -9.27 0.24
N VAL A 75 5.15 -10.20 1.19
CA VAL A 75 4.43 -9.97 2.45
C VAL A 75 5.07 -8.85 3.27
N LEU A 76 6.39 -8.91 3.48
CA LEU A 76 7.12 -7.93 4.29
C LEU A 76 7.08 -6.53 3.66
N PHE A 77 7.26 -6.44 2.35
CA PHE A 77 7.12 -5.19 1.61
C PHE A 77 5.68 -4.69 1.61
N GLY A 78 4.72 -5.59 1.43
CA GLY A 78 3.29 -5.30 1.53
C GLY A 78 2.93 -4.65 2.86
N ALA A 79 3.34 -5.28 3.95
CA ALA A 79 3.11 -4.80 5.31
C ALA A 79 3.81 -3.46 5.59
N SER A 80 5.05 -3.27 5.12
CA SER A 80 5.78 -2.01 5.32
C SER A 80 5.11 -0.84 4.62
N VAL A 81 4.57 -1.05 3.41
CA VAL A 81 3.78 -0.04 2.69
C VAL A 81 2.49 0.29 3.45
N VAL A 82 1.78 -0.71 4.00
CA VAL A 82 0.58 -0.46 4.81
C VAL A 82 0.94 0.39 6.04
N VAL A 83 1.99 0.02 6.77
CA VAL A 83 2.47 0.76 7.94
C VAL A 83 2.84 2.19 7.56
N ALA A 84 3.60 2.38 6.48
CA ALA A 84 3.97 3.71 5.99
C ALA A 84 2.74 4.54 5.59
N ALA A 85 1.73 3.92 4.97
CA ALA A 85 0.51 4.60 4.53
C ALA A 85 -0.40 5.05 5.68
N VAL A 86 -0.40 4.32 6.81
CA VAL A 86 -1.21 4.67 7.99
C VAL A 86 -0.43 5.46 9.05
N SER A 87 0.89 5.55 8.92
CA SER A 87 1.73 6.28 9.86
C SER A 87 1.42 7.77 9.79
N PRO A 88 1.20 8.44 10.94
CA PRO A 88 1.01 9.89 10.95
C PRO A 88 2.28 10.57 10.44
N ALA A 89 2.14 11.47 9.47
CA ALA A 89 3.23 12.34 9.08
C ALA A 89 3.62 13.17 10.31
N ARG A 90 4.85 13.00 10.80
CA ARG A 90 5.39 13.86 11.85
C ARG A 90 5.40 15.29 11.30
N VAL A 91 4.42 16.10 11.73
CA VAL A 91 4.46 17.54 11.49
C VAL A 91 5.55 18.05 12.41
N GLU A 92 6.75 18.35 11.88
CA GLU A 92 7.63 19.28 12.57
C GLU A 92 6.85 20.59 12.68
N GLU A 93 6.56 20.98 13.92
CA GLU A 93 5.93 22.27 14.16
C GLU A 93 6.83 23.36 13.55
N PRO A 94 6.32 24.21 12.65
CA PRO A 94 7.08 25.36 12.19
C PRO A 94 7.37 26.18 13.44
N HIS A 95 8.65 26.34 13.81
CA HIS A 95 9.07 27.27 14.84
C HIS A 95 8.46 28.64 14.52
N GLU A 96 7.37 28.96 15.21
CA GLU A 96 6.65 30.22 15.08
C GLU A 96 7.61 31.34 15.42
N TYR A 97 7.82 32.25 14.47
CA TYR A 97 8.68 33.41 14.62
C TYR A 97 8.12 34.30 15.74
N ALA A 98 8.69 34.20 16.94
CA ALA A 98 8.36 35.09 18.04
C ALA A 98 8.61 36.55 17.62
N PRO A 99 7.62 37.45 17.69
CA PRO A 99 7.85 38.86 17.37
C PRO A 99 8.84 39.45 18.38
N ILE A 100 9.83 40.17 17.87
CA ILE A 100 10.82 40.91 18.67
C ILE A 100 10.06 42.06 19.37
N PRO A 101 10.17 42.24 20.70
CA PRO A 101 9.55 43.38 21.36
C PRO A 101 10.19 44.67 20.84
N GLU A 102 9.40 45.54 20.21
CA GLU A 102 9.85 46.89 19.86
C GLU A 102 9.96 47.71 21.15
N SER A 103 11.16 48.23 21.42
CA SER A 103 11.55 49.04 22.58
C SER A 103 11.17 50.51 22.42
#